data_AF-A0A1H9U6P6-F1
#
_entry.id   AF-A0A1H9U6P6-F1
#
_cell.length_a   1.000
_cell.length_b   1.000
_cell.length_c   1.000
_cell.angle_alpha   90.00
_cell.angle_beta   90.00
_cell.angle_gamma   90.00
#
_symmetry.space_group_name_H-M   'P 1'
#
loop_
_entity.id
_entity.type
_entity.pdbx_description
1 polymer ?
#
loop_
_entity_poly.entity_id
_entity_poly.type
_entity_poly.pdbx_seq_one_letter_code
_entity_poly.pdbx_strand_id
1 'polypeptide(L)' 'MEYVHVTKDNLEEEHICCAISNNRSAIASVNADYMNTELAIKTLNEALIKEKRPKNLILHSDQGAQFTS' A
#
# COMPACT_ATOMS: atom_id res chain seq x y z
N MET A 1 -16.68 1.64 4.92
CA MET A 1 -15.24 1.34 4.94
C MET A 1 -15.10 0.13 5.82
N GLU A 2 -14.63 -0.98 5.24
CA GLU A 2 -14.33 -2.18 6.01
C GLU A 2 -13.02 -1.91 6.75
N TYR A 3 -13.05 -2.02 8.07
CA TYR A 3 -11.87 -1.83 8.90
C TYR A 3 -11.21 -3.19 9.08
N VAL A 4 -9.98 -3.35 8.60
CA VAL A 4 -9.17 -4.52 8.93
C VAL A 4 -8.78 -4.41 10.40
N HIS A 5 -9.20 -5.39 11.20
CA HIS A 5 -8.85 -5.44 12.62
C HIS A 5 -7.43 -6.00 12.77
N VAL A 6 -6.48 -5.12 13.04
CA VAL A 6 -5.08 -5.47 13.24
C VAL A 6 -4.89 -6.01 14.66
N THR A 7 -4.58 -7.30 14.78
CA THR A 7 -4.18 -8.00 16.01
C THR A 7 -2.67 -8.25 15.99
N LYS A 8 -2.09 -8.59 17.14
CA LYS A 8 -0.66 -8.95 17.18
C LYS A 8 -0.36 -10.18 16.31
N ASP A 9 -1.30 -11.11 16.23
CA ASP A 9 -1.13 -12.38 15.51
C ASP A 9 -1.20 -12.18 13.99
N ASN A 10 -2.04 -11.26 13.48
CA ASN A 10 -2.10 -10.97 12.05
C ASN A 10 -1.07 -9.92 11.58
N LEU A 11 -0.49 -9.14 12.48
CA LEU A 11 0.65 -8.24 12.16
C LEU A 11 1.91 -9.00 11.75
N GLU A 12 2.11 -10.21 12.28
CA GLU A 12 3.31 -11.01 12.02
C GLU A 12 3.15 -11.93 10.79
N GLU A 13 1.91 -12.25 10.40
CA GLU A 13 1.62 -13.12 9.25
C GLU A 13 1.10 -12.38 8.01
N GLU A 14 0.44 -11.23 8.17
CA GLU A 14 -0.08 -10.45 7.05
C GLU A 14 0.81 -9.25 6.73
N HIS A 15 1.23 -9.19 5.48
CA HIS A 15 1.94 -8.06 4.93
C HIS A 15 0.94 -7.08 4.30
N ILE A 16 0.99 -5.82 4.75
CA ILE A 16 0.10 -4.76 4.29
C ILE A 16 0.90 -3.79 3.42
N CYS A 17 0.47 -3.62 2.16
CA CYS A 17 0.96 -2.54 1.31
C CYS A 17 -0.08 -1.42 1.26
N CYS A 18 0.36 -0.18 1.52
CA CYS A 18 -0.51 1.00 1.58
C CYS A 18 -0.01 2.11 0.66
N ALA A 19 -0.95 2.79 -0.01
CA ALA A 19 -0.69 4.03 -0.73
C ALA A 19 -1.25 5.21 0.06
N ILE A 20 -0.42 6.23 0.27
CA ILE A 20 -0.75 7.41 1.07
C ILE A 20 -0.71 8.65 0.17
N SER A 21 -1.77 9.46 0.22
CA SER A 21 -1.86 10.73 -0.50
C SER A 21 -1.13 11.87 0.23
N ASN A 22 -0.98 13.01 -0.45
CA ASN A 22 -0.32 14.21 0.10
C ASN A 22 -0.95 14.73 1.42
N ASN A 23 -2.26 14.54 1.63
CA ASN A 23 -2.98 14.89 2.84
C ASN A 23 -2.88 13.80 3.94
N ARG A 24 -1.95 12.85 3.79
CA ARG A 24 -1.72 11.71 4.71
C ARG A 24 -2.89 10.74 4.83
N SER A 25 -3.81 10.75 3.86
CA SER A 25 -4.89 9.76 3.82
C SER A 25 -4.40 8.45 3.21
N ALA A 26 -4.75 7.32 3.82
CA ALA A 26 -4.61 6.02 3.17
C ALA A 26 -5.66 5.90 2.06
N ILE A 27 -5.21 5.85 0.81
CA ILE A 27 -6.11 5.83 -0.36
C ILE A 27 -6.32 4.41 -0.89
N ALA A 28 -5.36 3.52 -0.71
CA ALA A 28 -5.51 2.08 -0.95
C ALA A 28 -4.68 1.28 0.04
N SER A 29 -5.14 0.06 0.33
CA SER A 29 -4.45 -0.90 1.19
C SER A 29 -4.80 -2.29 0.69
N VAL A 30 -3.78 -3.14 0.47
CA VAL A 30 -3.97 -4.54 0.10
C VAL A 30 -3.14 -5.39 1.06
N ASN A 31 -3.76 -6.45 1.57
CA ASN A 31 -3.12 -7.47 2.41
C ASN A 31 -2.75 -8.70 1.57
N ALA A 32 -1.65 -9.34 1.95
CA ALA A 32 -1.24 -10.65 1.42
C ALA A 32 -0.28 -11.35 2.39
N ASP A 33 -0.03 -12.63 2.15
CA ASP A 33 0.85 -13.46 2.97
C ASP A 33 2.35 -13.11 2.81
N TYR A 34 2.71 -12.24 1.86
CA TYR A 34 4.10 -11.84 1.59
C TYR A 34 4.19 -10.45 0.92
N MET A 35 5.12 -9.60 1.39
CA MET A 35 5.48 -8.36 0.67
C MET A 35 6.23 -8.70 -0.61
N ASN A 36 5.69 -8.29 -1.76
CA ASN A 36 6.36 -8.40 -3.05
C ASN A 36 5.98 -7.25 -3.99
N THR A 37 6.62 -7.20 -5.15
CA THR A 37 6.37 -6.16 -6.16
C THR A 37 4.95 -6.21 -6.73
N GLU A 38 4.34 -7.39 -6.83
CA GLU A 38 2.98 -7.55 -7.34
C GLU A 38 1.94 -6.90 -6.41
N LEU A 39 2.09 -7.10 -5.10
CA LEU A 39 1.27 -6.46 -4.07
C LEU A 39 1.40 -4.94 -4.12
N ALA A 40 2.62 -4.43 -4.31
CA ALA A 40 2.87 -3.00 -4.47
C ALA A 40 2.21 -2.42 -5.73
N ILE A 41 2.33 -3.12 -6.87
CA ILE A 41 1.69 -2.72 -8.14
C ILE A 41 0.16 -2.73 -8.00
N LYS A 42 -0.41 -3.74 -7.35
CA LYS A 42 -1.86 -3.86 -7.14
C LYS A 42 -2.37 -2.70 -6.28
N THR A 43 -1.72 -2.45 -5.14
CA THR A 43 -2.07 -1.33 -4.24
C THR A 43 -1.98 0.02 -4.94
N LEU A 44 -0.93 0.24 -5.73
CA LEU A 44 -0.77 1.47 -6.50
C LEU A 44 -1.87 1.63 -7.55
N ASN A 45 -2.24 0.57 -8.26
CA ASN A 45 -3.33 0.63 -9.25
C ASN A 45 -4.67 0.98 -8.61
N GLU A 46 -5.00 0.38 -7.46
CA GLU A 46 -6.23 0.72 -6.72
C GLU A 46 -6.24 2.19 -6.30
N ALA A 47 -5.12 2.70 -5.80
CA ALA A 47 -4.96 4.11 -5.45
C ALA A 47 -5.16 5.05 -6.66
N LEU A 48 -4.55 4.72 -7.79
CA LEU A 48 -4.67 5.50 -9.03
C LEU A 48 -6.10 5.54 -9.58
N ILE A 49 -6.82 4.43 -9.48
CA ILE A 49 -8.23 4.36 -9.89
C ILE A 49 -9.08 5.25 -8.98
N LYS A 50 -8.87 5.18 -7.66
CA LYS A 50 -9.60 5.97 -6.67
C LYS A 50 -9.38 7.47 -6.84
N GLU A 51 -8.13 7.88 -7.09
CA GLU A 51 -7.74 9.28 -7.31
C GLU A 51 -7.95 9.77 -8.76
N LYS A 52 -8.58 8.95 -9.62
CA LYS A 52 -8.91 9.30 -11.01
C LYS A 52 -7.69 9.68 -11.87
N ARG A 53 -6.55 9.01 -11.65
CA ARG A 53 -5.30 9.14 -12.45
C ARG A 53 -4.85 10.60 -12.64
N PRO A 54 -4.33 11.26 -11.60
CA PRO A 54 -3.87 12.64 -11.70
C PRO A 54 -2.72 12.78 -12.71
N LYS A 55 -2.75 13.85 -13.51
CA LYS A 55 -1.72 14.11 -14.56
C LYS A 55 -0.33 14.44 -14.01
N ASN A 56 -0.24 14.97 -12.79
CA ASN A 56 0.99 15.41 -12.15
C ASN A 56 1.29 14.58 -10.90
N LEU A 57 1.44 13.27 -11.08
CA LEU A 57 1.68 12.35 -9.99
C LEU A 57 3.18 12.27 -9.68
N ILE A 58 3.52 12.46 -8.40
CA ILE A 58 4.85 12.15 -7.87
C ILE A 58 4.70 10.91 -7.00
N LEU A 59 5.44 9.86 -7.34
CA LEU A 59 5.51 8.64 -6.53
C LEU A 59 6.79 8.66 -5.71
N HIS A 60 6.66 8.44 -4.41
CA HIS A 60 7.78 8.30 -3.49
C HIS A 60 7.63 6.99 -2.74
N SER A 61 8.57 6.07 -2.97
CA SER A 61 8.76 4.88 -2.12
C SER A 61 9.89 5.21 -1.16
N ASP A 62 9.72 4.91 0.14
CA ASP A 62 10.79 5.13 1.11
C ASP A 62 11.95 4.12 0.98
N GLN A 63 11.83 3.15 0.06
CA GLN A 63 12.81 2.11 -0.23
C GLN A 63 13.27 1.36 1.03
N GLY A 64 12.34 1.07 1.95
CA GLY A 64 12.62 0.30 3.16
C GLY A 64 13.47 -0.94 2.91
N ALA A 65 14.28 -1.33 3.91
CA ALA A 65 15.33 -2.34 3.83
C ALA A 65 14.91 -3.71 3.24
N GLN A 66 13.60 -4.00 3.17
CA GLN A 66 13.04 -5.19 2.54
C GLN A 66 13.08 -5.17 0.99
N PHE A 67 13.36 -4.01 0.36
CA PHE A 67 13.45 -3.84 -1.09
C PHE A 67 14.87 -3.51 -1.59
N THR A 68 15.86 -3.42 -0.70
CA THR A 68 17.27 -3.28 -1.06
C THR A 68 17.93 -4.66 -1.05
N SER A 69 18.25 -5.19 -2.24
CA SER A 69 19.25 -6.26 -2.44
C SER A 69 20.57 -5.66 -2.89
#